data_AF-A0A5N5T048-F1
#
_entry.id   AF-A0A5N5T048-F1
#
_cell.length_a   1.000
_cell.length_b   1.000
_cell.length_c   1.000
_cell.angle_alpha   90.00
_cell.angle_beta   90.00
_cell.angle_gamma   90.00
#
_symmetry.space_group_name_H-M   'P 1'
#
loop_
_entity.id
_entity.type
_entity.pdbx_description
1 polymer ?
#
loop_
_entity_poly.entity_id
_entity_poly.type
_entity_poly.pdbx_seq_one_letter_code
_entity_poly.pdbx_strand_id
1 'polypeptide(L)'
;YTQGMSDILAPILAEVRNEADVFWCFTGMMSKTVFVTSPRDQDMEKNLRYLGELLRLIVPEFYKYVKQQDDGLDLLFCHRWILLCFKREFNEDTVLAMWEACWSNYQTDYFHLFLVVAIIGIYGRDVWEQKMRPDEMLLYFTSLANHMDGEIVLRKARGLLHNFRSRERIPCTLVGLCDLCGPGMWDSGHAPTVICIGHEGITGPCQATQAAILNYSCAPQEDGGGQSSI
;
A
#
# COMPACT_ATOMS: atom_id res chain seq x y z
N TYR A 1 -4.84 -8.59 21.17
CA TYR A 1 -3.65 -7.71 21.31
C TYR A 1 -2.59 -8.26 20.38
N THR A 2 -2.20 -7.47 19.37
CA THR A 2 -1.23 -7.83 18.34
C THR A 2 0.05 -7.01 18.56
N GLN A 3 1.20 -7.58 18.19
CA GLN A 3 2.48 -6.85 18.21
C GLN A 3 2.39 -5.56 17.38
N GLY A 4 2.88 -4.44 17.92
CA GLY A 4 2.79 -3.11 17.29
C GLY A 4 1.59 -2.26 17.74
N MET A 5 0.54 -2.87 18.33
CA MET A 5 -0.64 -2.13 18.82
C MET A 5 -0.29 -1.15 19.95
N SER A 6 0.61 -1.51 20.88
CA SER A 6 1.08 -0.61 21.93
C SER A 6 1.84 0.59 21.38
N ASP A 7 2.62 0.38 20.32
CA ASP A 7 3.46 1.43 19.72
C ASP A 7 2.60 2.49 19.04
N ILE A 8 1.43 2.10 18.55
CA ILE A 8 0.40 3.01 18.00
C ILE A 8 -0.41 3.68 19.11
N LEU A 9 -0.71 2.95 20.19
CA LEU A 9 -1.49 3.49 21.31
C LEU A 9 -0.72 4.57 22.08
N ALA A 10 0.59 4.41 22.27
CA ALA A 10 1.43 5.32 23.03
C ALA A 10 1.33 6.80 22.60
N PRO A 11 1.47 7.17 21.31
CA PRO A 11 1.34 8.57 20.88
C PRO A 11 -0.09 9.10 21.00
N ILE A 12 -1.11 8.26 20.77
CA ILE A 12 -2.53 8.67 20.96
C ILE A 12 -2.78 9.02 22.42
N LEU A 13 -2.26 8.19 23.34
CA LEU A 13 -2.36 8.43 24.77
C LEU A 13 -1.64 9.72 25.20
N ALA A 14 -0.46 9.97 24.62
CA ALA A 14 0.33 11.17 24.91
C ALA A 14 -0.40 12.47 24.54
N GLU A 15 -1.17 12.46 23.45
CA GLU A 15 -1.88 13.66 22.97
C GLU A 15 -3.29 13.81 23.52
N VAL A 16 -4.11 12.76 23.50
CA VAL A 16 -5.53 12.87 23.90
C VAL A 16 -5.68 12.98 25.43
N ARG A 17 -4.75 12.37 26.20
CA ARG A 17 -4.65 12.46 27.68
C ARG A 17 -5.93 12.14 28.48
N ASN A 18 -6.93 11.56 27.82
CA ASN A 18 -8.16 11.04 28.40
C ASN A 18 -8.33 9.59 27.98
N GLU A 19 -8.37 8.67 28.95
CA GLU A 19 -8.39 7.22 28.69
C GLU A 19 -9.61 6.77 27.87
N ALA A 20 -10.79 7.34 28.12
CA ALA A 20 -12.01 6.98 27.40
C ALA A 20 -11.96 7.44 25.94
N ASP A 21 -11.49 8.67 25.70
CA ASP A 21 -11.34 9.21 24.35
C ASP A 21 -10.25 8.46 23.58
N VAL A 22 -9.12 8.15 24.23
CA VAL A 22 -8.04 7.32 23.69
C VAL A 22 -8.57 5.96 23.26
N PHE A 23 -9.39 5.31 24.09
CA PHE A 23 -9.98 4.01 23.77
C PHE A 23 -10.83 4.06 22.50
N TRP A 24 -11.72 5.05 22.37
CA TRP A 24 -12.57 5.19 21.19
C TRP A 24 -11.79 5.58 19.93
N CYS A 25 -10.83 6.50 20.05
CA CYS A 25 -9.92 6.87 18.96
C CYS A 25 -9.14 5.65 18.47
N PHE A 26 -8.53 4.90 19.39
CA PHE A 26 -7.74 3.72 19.07
C PHE A 26 -8.59 2.62 18.44
N THR A 27 -9.78 2.34 18.99
CA THR A 27 -10.69 1.32 18.45
C THR A 27 -11.16 1.69 17.04
N GLY A 28 -11.56 2.95 16.82
CA GLY A 28 -11.97 3.43 15.49
C GLY A 28 -10.84 3.37 14.47
N MET A 29 -9.64 3.77 14.87
CA MET A 29 -8.43 3.69 14.04
C MET A 29 -8.11 2.23 13.68
N MET A 30 -8.02 1.33 14.65
CA MET A 30 -7.74 -0.09 14.41
C MET A 30 -8.78 -0.76 13.51
N SER A 31 -10.06 -0.37 13.60
CA SER A 31 -11.12 -0.93 12.76
C SER A 31 -10.98 -0.60 11.27
N LYS A 32 -10.25 0.49 10.93
CA LYS A 32 -10.04 0.97 9.56
C LYS A 32 -8.63 0.72 9.04
N THR A 33 -7.73 0.23 9.89
CA THR A 33 -6.30 0.20 9.56
C THR A 33 -5.93 -1.11 8.88
N VAL A 34 -5.74 -1.07 7.56
CA VAL A 34 -5.29 -2.21 6.75
C VAL A 34 -3.78 -2.48 6.92
N PHE A 35 -3.00 -1.46 7.31
CA PHE A 35 -1.55 -1.60 7.49
C PHE A 35 -1.15 -2.24 8.83
N VAL A 36 -2.04 -2.26 9.83
CA VAL A 36 -1.82 -2.98 11.09
C VAL A 36 -2.23 -4.42 10.84
N THR A 37 -1.34 -5.15 10.17
CA THR A 37 -1.56 -6.56 9.89
C THR A 37 -1.66 -7.30 11.23
N SER A 38 -2.80 -7.94 11.46
CA SER A 38 -2.88 -9.03 12.43
C SER A 38 -1.83 -10.09 12.02
N PRO A 39 -1.26 -10.89 12.95
CA PRO A 39 -0.30 -11.94 12.60
C PRO A 39 -0.94 -13.09 11.81
N ARG A 40 -2.15 -12.91 11.28
CA ARG A 40 -2.81 -13.87 10.41
C ARG A 40 -2.13 -13.79 9.06
N ASP A 41 -1.51 -14.89 8.64
CA ASP A 41 -0.69 -15.00 7.44
C ASP A 41 -1.35 -14.45 6.16
N GLN A 42 -2.69 -14.46 6.09
CA GLN A 42 -3.46 -14.05 4.90
C GLN A 42 -3.35 -12.56 4.55
N ASP A 43 -3.38 -11.65 5.54
CA ASP A 43 -3.32 -10.21 5.26
C ASP A 43 -1.91 -9.79 4.83
N MET A 44 -0.89 -10.39 5.44
CA MET A 44 0.50 -10.20 5.04
C MET A 44 0.72 -10.73 3.61
N GLU A 45 0.26 -11.95 3.31
CA GLU A 45 0.38 -12.52 1.97
C GLU A 45 -0.29 -11.64 0.90
N LYS A 46 -1.48 -11.08 1.20
CA LYS A 46 -2.16 -10.13 0.31
C LYS A 46 -1.32 -8.87 0.08
N ASN A 47 -0.76 -8.30 1.14
CA ASN A 47 0.12 -7.12 1.06
C ASN A 47 1.36 -7.40 0.22
N LEU A 48 2.03 -8.54 0.42
CA LEU A 48 3.23 -8.93 -0.33
C LEU A 48 2.92 -9.20 -1.79
N ARG A 49 1.75 -9.78 -2.10
CA ARG A 49 1.30 -9.98 -3.48
C ARG A 49 1.09 -8.65 -4.21
N TYR A 50 0.43 -7.68 -3.57
CA TYR A 50 0.30 -6.34 -4.13
C TYR A 50 1.66 -5.65 -4.26
N LEU A 51 2.52 -5.79 -3.25
CA LEU A 51 3.86 -5.21 -3.26
C LEU A 51 4.70 -5.75 -4.42
N GLY A 52 4.72 -7.06 -4.63
CA GLY A 52 5.44 -7.69 -5.75
C GLY A 52 4.98 -7.15 -7.10
N GLU A 53 3.67 -7.00 -7.29
CA GLU A 53 3.11 -6.42 -8.52
C GLU A 53 3.36 -4.92 -8.67
N LEU A 54 3.34 -4.16 -7.57
CA LEU A 54 3.74 -2.74 -7.56
C LEU A 54 5.21 -2.59 -7.92
N LEU A 55 6.10 -3.42 -7.38
CA LEU A 55 7.52 -3.43 -7.72
C LEU A 55 7.73 -3.76 -9.19
N ARG A 56 7.01 -4.77 -9.72
CA ARG A 56 7.04 -5.11 -11.15
C ARG A 56 6.64 -3.93 -12.04
N LEU A 57 5.68 -3.12 -11.60
CA LEU A 57 5.12 -2.01 -12.36
C LEU A 57 5.94 -0.70 -12.24
N ILE A 58 6.49 -0.42 -11.05
CA ILE A 58 7.08 0.87 -10.68
C ILE A 58 8.61 0.82 -10.68
N VAL A 59 9.20 -0.29 -10.23
CA VAL A 59 10.66 -0.46 -10.09
C VAL A 59 11.10 -1.76 -10.79
N PRO A 60 10.91 -1.85 -12.12
CA PRO A 60 11.05 -3.12 -12.85
C PRO A 60 12.47 -3.70 -12.81
N GLU A 61 13.51 -2.87 -12.68
CA GLU A 61 14.90 -3.30 -12.55
C GLU A 61 15.12 -4.06 -11.25
N PHE A 62 14.68 -3.50 -10.12
CA PHE A 62 14.73 -4.16 -8.82
C PHE A 62 13.91 -5.45 -8.82
N TYR A 63 12.69 -5.41 -9.36
CA TYR A 63 11.84 -6.60 -9.45
C TYR A 63 12.50 -7.73 -10.26
N LYS A 64 13.09 -7.42 -11.42
CA LYS A 64 13.80 -8.42 -12.24
C LYS A 64 14.98 -9.02 -11.50
N TYR A 65 15.72 -8.20 -10.77
CA TYR A 65 16.86 -8.65 -9.98
C TYR A 65 16.43 -9.62 -8.89
N VAL A 66 15.44 -9.23 -8.08
CA VAL A 66 14.92 -10.05 -6.97
C VAL A 66 14.28 -11.34 -7.48
N LYS A 67 13.60 -11.31 -8.63
CA LYS A 67 13.03 -12.52 -9.27
C LYS A 67 14.08 -13.57 -9.66
N GLN A 68 15.34 -13.19 -9.84
CA GLN A 68 16.42 -14.13 -10.18
C GLN A 68 17.05 -14.79 -8.96
N GLN A 69 16.73 -14.31 -7.74
CA GLN A 69 17.23 -14.87 -6.50
C GLN A 69 16.30 -15.97 -6.00
N ASP A 70 16.85 -16.97 -5.32
CA ASP A 70 16.06 -17.99 -4.62
C ASP A 70 15.18 -17.30 -3.56
N ASP A 71 13.88 -17.61 -3.59
CA ASP A 71 12.85 -17.06 -2.70
C ASP A 71 12.78 -15.52 -2.66
N GLY A 72 13.37 -14.82 -3.65
CA GLY A 72 13.42 -13.36 -3.65
C GLY A 72 12.04 -12.71 -3.69
N LEU A 73 11.08 -13.35 -4.36
CA LEU A 73 9.70 -12.86 -4.47
C LEU A 73 8.88 -13.02 -3.19
N ASP A 74 9.41 -13.70 -2.16
CA ASP A 74 8.82 -13.71 -0.82
C ASP A 74 9.02 -12.37 -0.10
N LEU A 75 9.94 -11.52 -0.59
CA LEU A 75 10.17 -10.16 -0.11
C LEU A 75 10.37 -10.08 1.42
N LEU A 76 11.02 -11.10 1.99
CA LEU A 76 11.21 -11.25 3.45
C LEU A 76 11.84 -10.02 4.12
N PHE A 77 12.68 -9.27 3.38
CA PHE A 77 13.29 -8.03 3.87
C PHE A 77 12.28 -6.92 4.16
N CYS A 78 11.09 -6.94 3.55
CA CYS A 78 10.02 -5.98 3.80
C CYS A 78 9.05 -6.39 4.91
N HIS A 79 9.03 -7.66 5.34
CA HIS A 79 8.08 -8.14 6.35
C HIS A 79 8.15 -7.30 7.63
N ARG A 80 9.36 -7.02 8.09
CA ARG A 80 9.60 -6.22 9.30
C ARG A 80 8.99 -4.83 9.20
N TRP A 81 9.04 -4.21 8.02
CA TRP A 81 8.51 -2.86 7.81
C TRP A 81 7.00 -2.82 7.93
N ILE A 82 6.31 -3.77 7.29
CA ILE A 82 4.85 -3.87 7.32
C ILE A 82 4.38 -4.30 8.70
N LEU A 83 4.97 -5.37 9.26
CA LEU A 83 4.57 -5.94 10.54
C LEU A 83 4.71 -4.95 11.70
N LEU A 84 5.76 -4.13 11.68
CA LEU A 84 6.05 -3.15 12.74
C LEU A 84 5.66 -1.73 12.36
N CYS A 85 4.88 -1.57 11.29
CA CYS A 85 4.39 -0.27 10.82
C CYS A 85 5.50 0.79 10.73
N PHE A 86 6.69 0.41 10.26
CA PHE A 86 7.88 1.26 10.15
C PHE A 86 8.46 1.84 11.46
N LYS A 87 7.91 1.52 12.64
CA LYS A 87 8.33 2.11 13.93
C LYS A 87 9.81 1.90 14.27
N ARG A 88 10.40 0.80 13.82
CA ARG A 88 11.82 0.48 14.03
C ARG A 88 12.75 1.06 12.96
N GLU A 89 12.20 1.71 11.94
CA GLU A 89 12.92 2.15 10.76
C GLU A 89 13.14 3.67 10.71
N PHE A 90 12.27 4.43 11.39
CA PHE A 90 12.34 5.89 11.44
C PHE A 90 12.16 6.40 12.88
N ASN A 91 12.57 7.65 13.11
CA ASN A 91 12.32 8.34 14.37
C ASN A 91 10.81 8.57 14.60
N GLU A 92 10.43 8.88 15.84
CA GLU A 92 9.02 8.96 16.23
C GLU A 92 8.22 9.98 15.42
N ASP A 93 8.69 11.21 15.32
CA ASP A 93 8.01 12.28 14.57
C ASP A 93 7.76 11.90 13.10
N THR A 94 8.74 11.25 12.48
CA THR A 94 8.64 10.78 11.08
C THR A 94 7.62 9.65 10.95
N VAL A 95 7.66 8.67 11.86
CA VAL A 95 6.73 7.53 11.84
C VAL A 95 5.30 8.01 12.02
N LEU A 96 5.07 8.98 12.92
CA LEU A 96 3.75 9.57 13.13
C LEU A 96 3.22 10.21 11.85
N ALA A 97 4.02 11.02 11.18
CA ALA A 97 3.63 11.63 9.89
C ALA A 97 3.32 10.57 8.82
N MET A 98 4.06 9.45 8.80
CA MET A 98 3.76 8.33 7.91
C MET A 98 2.44 7.64 8.25
N TRP A 99 2.15 7.45 9.54
CA TRP A 99 0.89 6.85 9.97
C TRP A 99 -0.30 7.75 9.67
N GLU A 100 -0.19 9.05 9.90
CA GLU A 100 -1.20 10.04 9.52
C GLU A 100 -1.49 9.98 8.01
N ALA A 101 -0.45 9.90 7.19
CA ALA A 101 -0.60 9.75 5.74
C ALA A 101 -1.33 8.45 5.38
N CYS A 102 -1.00 7.33 6.03
CA CYS A 102 -1.70 6.06 5.84
C CYS A 102 -3.17 6.14 6.26
N TRP A 103 -3.48 6.72 7.43
CA TRP A 103 -4.85 6.82 7.96
C TRP A 103 -5.72 7.85 7.26
N SER A 104 -5.13 8.76 6.49
CA SER A 104 -5.88 9.68 5.63
C SER A 104 -6.72 8.95 4.59
N ASN A 105 -6.38 7.68 4.28
CA ASN A 105 -6.96 6.85 3.23
C ASN A 105 -7.12 7.63 1.91
N TYR A 106 -6.15 8.50 1.63
CA TYR A 106 -6.18 9.35 0.45
C TYR A 106 -5.95 8.47 -0.79
N GLN A 107 -7.02 8.24 -1.56
CA GLN A 107 -7.02 7.49 -2.83
C GLN A 107 -6.64 6.00 -2.77
N THR A 108 -6.24 5.48 -1.61
CA THR A 108 -6.02 4.04 -1.35
C THR A 108 -5.98 3.76 0.15
N ASP A 109 -6.43 2.58 0.58
CA ASP A 109 -6.23 2.08 1.95
C ASP A 109 -4.86 1.40 2.14
N TYR A 110 -4.09 1.27 1.06
CA TYR A 110 -2.82 0.54 1.01
C TYR A 110 -1.60 1.46 0.86
N PHE A 111 -1.68 2.68 1.40
CA PHE A 111 -0.61 3.69 1.24
C PHE A 111 0.74 3.21 1.80
N HIS A 112 0.74 2.35 2.82
CA HIS A 112 1.95 1.73 3.37
C HIS A 112 2.74 0.94 2.33
N LEU A 113 2.10 0.34 1.32
CA LEU A 113 2.81 -0.34 0.24
C LEU A 113 3.58 0.65 -0.64
N PHE A 114 3.04 1.84 -0.86
CA PHE A 114 3.75 2.91 -1.58
C PHE A 114 4.93 3.46 -0.79
N LEU A 115 4.88 3.46 0.56
CA LEU A 115 6.05 3.74 1.40
C LEU A 115 7.15 2.70 1.17
N VAL A 116 6.80 1.41 1.17
CA VAL A 116 7.78 0.32 0.89
C VAL A 116 8.41 0.49 -0.50
N VAL A 117 7.60 0.70 -1.54
CA VAL A 117 8.10 0.92 -2.90
C VAL A 117 8.96 2.18 -2.98
N ALA A 118 8.62 3.24 -2.24
CA ALA A 118 9.43 4.45 -2.17
C ALA A 118 10.81 4.19 -1.55
N ILE A 119 10.88 3.48 -0.42
CA ILE A 119 12.14 3.08 0.23
C ILE A 119 13.00 2.28 -0.75
N ILE A 120 12.44 1.24 -1.37
CA ILE A 120 13.15 0.43 -2.37
C ILE A 120 13.59 1.29 -3.57
N GLY A 121 12.74 2.20 -4.03
CA GLY A 121 13.07 3.08 -5.15
C GLY A 121 14.09 4.17 -4.83
N ILE A 122 14.40 4.45 -3.56
CA ILE A 122 15.43 5.42 -3.13
C ILE A 122 16.73 4.68 -2.83
N TYR A 123 16.65 3.64 -2.01
CA TYR A 123 17.83 2.98 -1.42
C TYR A 123 18.15 1.64 -2.08
N GLY A 124 17.26 1.08 -2.89
CA GLY A 124 17.44 -0.25 -3.48
C GLY A 124 18.46 -0.30 -4.61
N ARG A 125 18.92 0.84 -5.14
CA ARG A 125 19.82 0.89 -6.31
C ARG A 125 21.10 0.09 -6.11
N ASP A 126 21.71 0.26 -4.96
CA ASP A 126 22.94 -0.45 -4.58
C ASP A 126 22.76 -1.97 -4.56
N VAL A 127 21.55 -2.46 -4.24
CA VAL A 127 21.27 -3.90 -4.13
C VAL A 127 21.50 -4.63 -5.45
N TRP A 128 20.96 -4.11 -6.56
CA TRP A 128 21.12 -4.76 -7.87
C TRP A 128 22.42 -4.36 -8.57
N GLU A 129 22.97 -3.16 -8.32
CA GLU A 129 24.25 -2.73 -8.90
C GLU A 129 25.42 -3.53 -8.31
N GLN A 130 25.39 -3.80 -7.01
CA GLN A 130 26.41 -4.58 -6.31
C GLN A 130 26.14 -6.09 -6.34
N LYS A 131 24.99 -6.51 -6.90
CA LYS A 131 24.53 -7.91 -6.96
C LYS A 131 24.53 -8.58 -5.58
N MET A 132 23.97 -7.89 -4.59
CA MET A 132 23.86 -8.39 -3.21
C MET A 132 23.02 -9.66 -3.14
N ARG A 133 23.54 -10.69 -2.49
CA ARG A 133 22.77 -11.91 -2.19
C ARG A 133 21.58 -11.60 -1.24
N PRO A 134 20.58 -12.48 -1.13
CA PRO A 134 19.39 -12.21 -0.30
C PRO A 134 19.69 -11.85 1.17
N ASP A 135 20.67 -12.51 1.78
CA ASP A 135 21.17 -12.24 3.14
C ASP A 135 21.83 -10.86 3.25
N GLU A 136 22.64 -10.49 2.25
CA GLU A 136 23.29 -9.18 2.16
C GLU A 136 22.29 -8.06 1.93
N MET A 137 21.30 -8.27 1.06
CA MET A 137 20.19 -7.34 0.84
C MET A 137 19.38 -7.11 2.12
N LEU A 138 19.05 -8.19 2.85
CA LEU A 138 18.36 -8.09 4.13
C LEU A 138 19.18 -7.30 5.15
N LEU A 139 20.48 -7.58 5.24
CA LEU A 139 21.39 -6.87 6.13
C LEU A 139 21.52 -5.39 5.74
N TYR A 140 21.66 -5.10 4.45
CA TYR A 140 21.74 -3.75 3.89
C TYR A 140 20.50 -2.94 4.29
N PHE A 141 19.29 -3.41 3.98
CA PHE A 141 18.07 -2.70 4.35
C PHE A 141 17.89 -2.57 5.87
N THR A 142 18.29 -3.59 6.63
CA THR A 142 18.27 -3.52 8.11
C THR A 142 19.21 -2.45 8.65
N SER A 143 20.37 -2.26 8.03
CA SER A 143 21.37 -1.26 8.44
C SER A 143 20.92 0.18 8.19
N LEU A 144 19.96 0.40 7.28
CA LEU A 144 19.39 1.72 6.99
C LEU A 144 18.42 2.23 8.06
N ALA A 145 18.00 1.37 9.01
CA ALA A 145 17.08 1.75 10.07
C ALA A 145 17.61 3.00 10.82
N ASN A 146 16.73 4.00 11.02
CA ASN A 146 17.01 5.32 11.58
C ASN A 146 17.98 6.22 10.78
N HIS A 147 18.41 5.81 9.59
CA HIS A 147 19.26 6.60 8.69
C HIS A 147 18.53 7.02 7.41
N MET A 148 17.30 6.57 7.21
CA MET A 148 16.46 6.95 6.07
C MET A 148 15.82 8.33 6.29
N ASP A 149 15.73 9.11 5.22
CA ASP A 149 15.07 10.42 5.21
C ASP A 149 13.56 10.22 4.98
N GLY A 150 12.79 10.39 6.05
CA GLY A 150 11.34 10.21 6.03
C GLY A 150 10.59 11.16 5.11
N GLU A 151 11.06 12.41 4.97
CA GLU A 151 10.40 13.41 4.14
C GLU A 151 10.57 13.05 2.66
N ILE A 152 11.75 12.60 2.27
CA ILE A 152 12.02 12.11 0.90
C ILE A 152 11.17 10.87 0.61
N VAL A 153 11.09 9.93 1.55
CA VAL A 153 10.26 8.71 1.42
C VAL A 153 8.79 9.08 1.23
N LEU A 154 8.23 9.94 2.09
CA LEU A 154 6.84 10.39 2.00
C LEU A 154 6.53 11.09 0.69
N ARG A 155 7.40 12.02 0.26
CA ARG A 155 7.25 12.77 -0.99
C ARG A 155 7.26 11.82 -2.19
N LYS A 156 8.17 10.85 -2.20
CA LYS A 156 8.24 9.85 -3.26
C LYS A 156 7.01 8.94 -3.24
N ALA A 157 6.59 8.43 -2.09
CA ALA A 157 5.40 7.59 -1.96
C ALA A 157 4.13 8.29 -2.47
N ARG A 158 3.94 9.57 -2.12
CA ARG A 158 2.83 10.38 -2.64
C ARG A 158 2.88 10.52 -4.16
N GLY A 159 4.07 10.79 -4.72
CA GLY A 159 4.27 10.85 -6.17
C GLY A 159 3.97 9.51 -6.87
N LEU A 160 4.38 8.39 -6.26
CA LEU A 160 4.09 7.05 -6.76
C LEU A 160 2.59 6.75 -6.77
N LEU A 161 1.87 7.09 -5.70
CA LEU A 161 0.41 6.93 -5.64
C LEU A 161 -0.28 7.78 -6.72
N HIS A 162 0.11 9.05 -6.85
CA HIS A 162 -0.43 9.93 -7.89
C HIS A 162 -0.21 9.34 -9.28
N ASN A 163 1.02 8.94 -9.60
CA ASN A 163 1.34 8.29 -10.87
C ASN A 163 0.56 6.99 -11.08
N PHE A 164 0.34 6.20 -10.03
CA PHE A 164 -0.46 4.98 -10.11
C PHE A 164 -1.92 5.28 -10.45
N ARG A 165 -2.53 6.29 -9.81
CA ARG A 165 -3.92 6.70 -10.04
C ARG A 165 -4.13 7.43 -11.37
N SER A 166 -3.08 8.06 -11.91
CA SER A 166 -3.12 8.71 -13.23
C SER A 166 -2.90 7.75 -14.41
N ARG A 167 -2.62 6.47 -14.17
CA ARG A 167 -2.46 5.50 -15.27
C ARG A 167 -3.80 5.20 -15.91
N GLU A 168 -3.86 5.25 -17.24
CA GLU A 168 -5.03 4.79 -17.99
C GLU A 168 -5.33 3.31 -17.79
N ARG A 169 -4.29 2.52 -17.47
CA ARG A 169 -4.33 1.05 -17.45
C ARG A 169 -3.59 0.50 -16.25
N ILE A 170 -4.24 -0.36 -15.49
CA ILE A 170 -3.62 -1.08 -14.37
C ILE A 170 -3.83 -2.60 -14.50
N PRO A 171 -2.87 -3.42 -14.01
CA PRO A 171 -3.07 -4.86 -13.91
C PRO A 171 -4.25 -5.21 -12.99
N CYS A 172 -5.04 -6.20 -13.38
CA CYS A 172 -6.12 -6.75 -12.56
C CYS A 172 -5.68 -7.24 -11.17
N THR A 173 -4.42 -7.61 -11.02
CA THR A 173 -3.82 -7.99 -9.72
C THR A 173 -3.73 -6.82 -8.75
N LEU A 174 -3.81 -5.57 -9.22
CA LEU A 174 -3.71 -4.36 -8.40
C LEU A 174 -5.06 -3.63 -8.24
N VAL A 175 -6.16 -4.18 -8.77
CA VAL A 175 -7.47 -3.50 -8.73
C VAL A 175 -7.91 -3.18 -7.30
N GLY A 176 -7.66 -4.08 -6.35
CA GLY A 176 -8.04 -3.88 -4.95
C GLY A 176 -7.31 -2.72 -4.25
N LEU A 177 -6.24 -2.17 -4.85
CA LEU A 177 -5.61 -0.94 -4.36
C LEU A 177 -6.43 0.31 -4.69
N CYS A 178 -7.36 0.20 -5.63
CA CYS A 178 -8.23 1.30 -6.07
C CYS A 178 -9.59 1.33 -5.37
N ASP A 179 -9.97 0.23 -4.71
CA ASP A 179 -11.18 0.16 -3.91
C ASP A 179 -10.97 0.98 -2.63
N LEU A 180 -11.80 2.01 -2.41
CA LEU A 180 -11.77 2.84 -1.20
C LEU A 180 -12.78 2.32 -0.18
N CYS A 181 -12.38 2.23 1.09
CA CYS A 181 -13.29 1.96 2.19
C CYS A 181 -14.12 3.22 2.56
N GLY A 182 -15.13 3.57 1.74
CA GLY A 182 -16.23 4.47 2.12
C GLY A 182 -16.73 5.40 1.00
N PRO A 183 -17.92 6.01 1.17
CA PRO A 183 -18.43 7.07 0.27
C PRO A 183 -17.50 8.27 0.44
N GLY A 184 -16.57 8.44 -0.49
CA GLY A 184 -15.31 9.08 -0.19
C GLY A 184 -15.30 10.57 -0.51
N MET A 185 -14.71 11.27 0.45
CA MET A 185 -14.32 12.68 0.36
C MET A 185 -13.29 12.93 -0.78
N TRP A 186 -12.69 11.87 -1.33
CA TRP A 186 -11.58 11.92 -2.29
C TRP A 186 -11.88 11.20 -3.62
N ASP A 187 -13.16 10.94 -3.92
CA ASP A 187 -13.61 10.06 -5.01
C ASP A 187 -13.54 10.67 -6.41
N SER A 188 -13.11 11.92 -6.54
CA SER A 188 -13.06 12.65 -7.81
C SER A 188 -11.90 12.23 -8.74
N GLY A 189 -11.35 11.02 -8.57
CA GLY A 189 -10.19 10.53 -9.30
C GLY A 189 -10.53 9.83 -10.63
N HIS A 190 -9.56 9.78 -11.54
CA HIS A 190 -9.61 8.96 -12.74
C HIS A 190 -9.79 7.47 -12.37
N ALA A 191 -10.78 6.79 -12.96
CA ALA A 191 -10.96 5.35 -12.83
C ALA A 191 -10.14 4.64 -13.93
N PRO A 192 -9.05 3.94 -13.59
CA PRO A 192 -8.20 3.30 -14.57
C PRO A 192 -8.91 2.09 -15.22
N THR A 193 -8.61 1.84 -16.50
CA THR A 193 -9.04 0.61 -17.16
C THR A 193 -8.26 -0.58 -16.60
N VAL A 194 -8.98 -1.57 -16.07
CA VAL A 194 -8.35 -2.79 -15.53
C VAL A 194 -8.04 -3.76 -16.66
N ILE A 195 -6.77 -4.14 -16.80
CA ILE A 195 -6.30 -5.09 -17.81
C ILE A 195 -5.88 -6.39 -17.14
N CYS A 196 -6.45 -7.50 -17.62
CA CYS A 196 -5.98 -8.83 -17.25
C CYS A 196 -4.60 -9.10 -17.88
N ILE A 197 -3.63 -9.48 -17.05
CA ILE A 197 -2.25 -9.76 -17.50
C ILE A 197 -2.00 -11.26 -17.78
N GLY A 198 -3.06 -12.07 -17.75
CA GLY A 198 -2.95 -13.53 -17.78
C GLY A 198 -2.51 -14.08 -16.42
N HIS A 199 -3.21 -15.08 -15.93
CA HIS A 199 -2.85 -15.78 -14.69
C HIS A 199 -2.46 -17.21 -15.07
N GLU A 200 -1.25 -17.64 -14.67
CA GLU A 200 -0.84 -19.03 -14.89
C GLU A 200 -1.81 -19.96 -14.15
N GLY A 201 -2.46 -20.87 -14.89
CA GLY A 201 -3.39 -21.86 -14.33
C GLY A 201 -4.87 -21.47 -14.27
N ILE A 202 -5.29 -20.28 -14.74
CA ILE A 202 -6.72 -19.92 -14.78
C ILE A 202 -7.27 -20.01 -16.21
N THR A 203 -7.98 -21.10 -16.52
CA THR A 203 -8.80 -21.21 -17.72
C THR A 203 -10.18 -20.59 -17.46
N GLY A 204 -10.33 -19.29 -17.71
CA GLY A 204 -11.60 -18.56 -17.53
C GLY A 204 -11.43 -17.04 -17.55
N PRO A 205 -12.52 -16.25 -17.68
CA PRO A 205 -12.44 -14.79 -17.56
C PRO A 205 -11.94 -14.39 -16.18
N CYS A 206 -11.01 -13.44 -16.12
CA CYS A 206 -10.40 -12.99 -14.87
C CYS A 206 -11.46 -12.39 -13.93
N GLN A 207 -11.67 -13.03 -12.77
CA GLN A 207 -12.66 -12.61 -11.76
C GLN A 207 -12.40 -11.18 -11.26
N ALA A 208 -11.13 -10.77 -11.15
CA ALA A 208 -10.77 -9.40 -10.77
C ALA A 208 -11.14 -8.37 -11.86
N THR A 209 -11.13 -8.76 -13.14
CA THR A 209 -11.61 -7.90 -14.23
C THR A 209 -13.14 -7.83 -14.25
N GLN A 210 -13.83 -8.93 -13.93
CA GLN A 210 -15.30 -8.95 -13.81
C GLN A 210 -15.81 -8.15 -12.59
N ALA A 211 -15.16 -8.26 -11.44
CA ALA A 211 -15.48 -7.47 -10.25
C ALA A 211 -15.18 -5.97 -10.45
N ALA A 212 -14.08 -5.64 -11.15
CA ALA A 212 -13.78 -4.27 -11.56
C ALA A 212 -14.89 -3.71 -12.46
N ILE A 213 -15.31 -4.46 -13.49
CA ILE A 213 -16.39 -4.01 -14.36
C ILE A 213 -17.66 -3.74 -13.55
N LEU A 214 -18.02 -4.57 -12.56
CA LEU A 214 -19.22 -4.35 -11.74
C LEU A 214 -19.10 -3.16 -10.77
N ASN A 215 -17.93 -2.91 -10.18
CA ASN A 215 -17.72 -1.80 -9.25
C ASN A 215 -17.47 -0.45 -9.94
N TYR A 216 -16.89 -0.46 -11.15
CA TYR A 216 -16.63 0.75 -11.95
C TYR A 216 -17.72 1.02 -13.02
N SER A 217 -18.73 0.15 -13.15
CA SER A 217 -19.98 0.45 -13.87
C SER A 217 -20.93 1.25 -12.99
N CYS A 218 -20.58 2.48 -12.63
CA CYS A 218 -21.59 3.40 -12.08
C CYS A 218 -22.10 4.32 -13.20
N ALA A 219 -23.32 3.96 -13.65
CA ALA A 219 -24.34 4.72 -14.38
C ALA A 219 -24.00 5.26 -15.79
N PRO A 220 -24.78 4.90 -16.83
CA PRO A 220 -24.93 5.79 -17.96
C PRO A 220 -25.47 7.14 -17.45
N GLN A 221 -24.84 8.22 -17.88
CA GLN A 221 -25.44 9.56 -17.82
C GLN A 221 -26.74 9.51 -18.61
N GLU A 222 -27.89 9.59 -17.93
CA GLU A 222 -29.11 10.02 -18.59
C GLU A 222 -28.96 11.51 -18.89
N ASP A 223 -28.47 11.78 -20.11
CA ASP A 223 -28.62 13.06 -20.78
C ASP A 223 -30.10 13.46 -20.81
N GLY A 224 -30.37 14.72 -20.48
CA GLY A 224 -31.71 15.26 -20.33
C GLY A 224 -32.54 15.26 -21.61
N GLY A 225 -33.86 15.23 -21.43
CA GLY A 225 -34.83 15.49 -22.48
C GLY A 225 -36.25 15.57 -21.91
N GLY A 226 -36.74 16.78 -21.66
CA GLY A 226 -38.10 17.00 -21.22
C GLY A 226 -39.16 16.72 -22.29
N GLN A 227 -40.37 16.42 -21.83
CA GLN A 227 -41.69 16.64 -22.48
C GLN A 227 -42.72 16.32 -21.38
N SER A 228 -43.31 17.30 -20.70
CA SER A 228 -44.58 17.99 -21.04
C SER A 228 -45.74 17.09 -21.45
N SER A 229 -46.86 17.28 -20.71
CA SER A 229 -48.27 16.97 -21.05
C SER A 229 -48.65 15.47 -20.90
N ILE A 230 -49.77 15.07 -20.28
CA ILE A 230 -51.08 15.69 -19.97
C ILE A 230 -51.54 15.14 -18.61
#